data_AF-A0AAD8K4L8-F1
#
_entry.id   AF-A0AAD8K4L8-F1
#
_cell.length_a   1.000
_cell.length_b   1.000
_cell.length_c   1.000
_cell.angle_alpha   90.00
_cell.angle_beta   90.00
_cell.angle_gamma   90.00
#
_symmetry.space_group_name_H-M   'P 1'
#
loop_
_entity.id
_entity.type
_entity.pdbx_description
1 polymer ?
#
loop_
_entity_poly.entity_id
_entity_poly.type
_entity_poly.pdbx_seq_one_letter_code
_entity_poly.pdbx_strand_id
1 'polypeptide(L)'
;MKSEQKVGEIVGSNEAQNQLNNKKKMMKMKMRMNRRRSLSCFRSPEYDFPTIDEVDGDGNVDMTSASTDDNNNNNKQFPTHLIVMVNGLIGSAHNWRFAAKQFLKKYPEDIVVHCSKRNSSLLTFNGVDVMGNRLANEVVSVIKRHPNLQQISFIGHSLGGLIARYAIAKLYTRDSTNSSERIAGLVPINFITIATPHLGSGGHKHIPMFGGSNTVEKVAHQISWVLGRTGRHLFLADKAHGQPPLLLQMVKDSEDLKFFSALQSFRRHVLYSNAHFDYIVGWSTSSIRRRIELPQRKNLVRSDKYPHILKGEQDTTNTIKQENSIQLQVNSFKTARDFMEEAMIRALTKINWERIDVSFKGSKQRYFAHNTIQVNTPWSNSDGADVIQHLVDNFHLQP
;
A
#
# COMPACT_ATOMS: atom_id res chain seq x y z
N MET A 1 25.32 -69.28 -29.03
CA MET A 1 25.07 -69.05 -27.58
C MET A 1 25.59 -67.69 -27.10
N LYS A 2 25.17 -66.58 -27.73
CA LYS A 2 25.51 -65.20 -27.29
C LYS A 2 24.38 -64.19 -27.56
N SER A 3 23.14 -64.66 -27.65
CA SER A 3 21.98 -63.84 -28.03
C SER A 3 20.83 -63.82 -27.01
N GLU A 4 20.85 -64.65 -25.96
CA GLU A 4 19.77 -64.67 -24.95
C GLU A 4 20.14 -63.97 -23.63
N GLN A 5 21.42 -63.68 -23.39
CA GLN A 5 21.85 -63.02 -22.14
C GLN A 5 21.70 -61.49 -22.15
N LYS A 6 21.51 -60.86 -23.32
CA LYS A 6 21.46 -59.39 -23.45
C LYS A 6 20.05 -58.79 -23.38
N VAL A 7 19.01 -59.62 -23.46
CA VAL A 7 17.61 -59.17 -23.35
C VAL A 7 17.16 -59.10 -21.88
N GLY A 8 17.68 -59.98 -21.01
CA GLY A 8 17.37 -59.98 -19.57
C GLY A 8 17.86 -58.74 -18.80
N GLU A 9 19.03 -58.20 -19.14
CA GLU A 9 19.60 -57.02 -18.46
C GLU A 9 18.91 -55.69 -18.83
N ILE A 10 18.39 -55.58 -20.06
CA ILE A 10 17.71 -54.36 -20.53
C ILE A 10 16.27 -54.28 -20.01
N VAL A 11 15.61 -55.42 -19.79
CA VAL A 11 14.26 -55.47 -19.21
C VAL A 11 14.32 -55.24 -17.69
N GLY A 12 15.29 -55.85 -16.97
CA GLY A 12 15.44 -55.67 -15.53
C GLY A 12 15.82 -54.24 -15.11
N SER A 13 16.59 -53.51 -15.93
CA SER A 13 16.95 -52.11 -15.65
C SER A 13 15.78 -51.14 -15.84
N ASN A 14 14.90 -51.37 -16.81
CA ASN A 14 13.70 -50.55 -17.02
C ASN A 14 12.62 -50.77 -15.96
N GLU A 15 12.46 -52.00 -15.45
CA GLU A 15 11.54 -52.28 -14.34
C GLU A 15 12.01 -51.65 -13.03
N ALA A 16 13.32 -51.72 -12.73
CA ALA A 16 13.90 -51.07 -11.56
C ALA A 16 13.74 -49.52 -11.60
N GLN A 17 13.93 -48.92 -12.77
CA GLN A 17 13.75 -47.47 -12.99
C GLN A 17 12.29 -47.05 -12.79
N ASN A 18 11.34 -47.86 -13.28
CA ASN A 18 9.91 -47.60 -13.13
C ASN A 18 9.42 -47.77 -11.69
N GLN A 19 9.93 -48.76 -10.95
CA GLN A 19 9.62 -48.93 -9.53
C GLN A 19 10.15 -47.77 -8.68
N LEU A 20 11.35 -47.26 -8.98
CA LEU A 20 11.93 -46.10 -8.30
C LEU A 20 11.13 -44.81 -8.57
N ASN A 21 10.68 -44.61 -9.80
CA ASN A 21 9.85 -43.47 -10.18
C ASN A 21 8.46 -43.52 -9.54
N ASN A 22 7.86 -44.72 -9.43
CA ASN A 22 6.58 -44.91 -8.75
C ASN A 22 6.71 -44.69 -7.24
N LYS A 23 7.79 -45.16 -6.58
CA LYS A 23 8.07 -44.83 -5.17
C LYS A 23 8.26 -43.33 -4.95
N LYS A 24 8.96 -42.62 -5.83
CA LYS A 24 9.12 -41.15 -5.76
C LYS A 24 7.80 -40.41 -5.95
N LYS A 25 6.94 -40.84 -6.87
CA LYS A 25 5.58 -40.29 -7.05
C LYS A 25 4.72 -40.52 -5.81
N MET A 26 4.77 -41.73 -5.23
CA MET A 26 4.00 -42.09 -4.04
C MET A 26 4.47 -41.31 -2.81
N MET A 27 5.79 -41.10 -2.62
CA MET A 27 6.34 -40.23 -1.57
C MET A 27 5.93 -38.75 -1.75
N LYS A 28 5.96 -38.21 -2.98
CA LYS A 28 5.47 -36.85 -3.27
C LYS A 28 3.97 -36.71 -2.98
N MET A 29 3.18 -37.74 -3.29
CA MET A 29 1.74 -37.77 -3.01
C MET A 29 1.45 -37.88 -1.51
N LYS A 30 2.23 -38.69 -0.77
CA LYS A 30 2.14 -38.81 0.70
C LYS A 30 2.57 -37.52 1.40
N MET A 31 3.61 -36.82 0.93
CA MET A 31 3.99 -35.49 1.42
C MET A 31 2.90 -34.43 1.12
N ARG A 32 2.27 -34.47 -0.06
CA ARG A 32 1.13 -33.60 -0.39
C ARG A 32 -0.10 -33.89 0.48
N MET A 33 -0.40 -35.15 0.78
CA MET A 33 -1.46 -35.53 1.71
C MET A 33 -1.14 -35.15 3.15
N ASN A 34 0.10 -35.31 3.61
CA ASN A 34 0.50 -34.88 4.95
C ASN A 34 0.53 -33.36 5.11
N ARG A 35 0.90 -32.58 4.07
CA ARG A 35 0.69 -31.12 4.05
C ARG A 35 -0.80 -30.78 4.12
N ARG A 36 -1.67 -31.48 3.38
CA ARG A 36 -3.13 -31.27 3.45
C ARG A 36 -3.72 -31.67 4.81
N ARG A 37 -3.22 -32.72 5.45
CA ARG A 37 -3.65 -33.14 6.80
C ARG A 37 -3.12 -32.20 7.89
N SER A 38 -1.91 -31.65 7.77
CA SER A 38 -1.42 -30.62 8.69
C SER A 38 -2.09 -29.26 8.50
N LEU A 39 -2.81 -29.06 7.38
CA LEU A 39 -3.67 -27.89 7.12
C LEU A 39 -5.12 -28.11 7.59
N SER A 40 -5.50 -29.33 7.97
CA SER A 40 -6.87 -29.68 8.40
C SER A 40 -7.19 -29.24 9.84
N CYS A 41 -6.18 -28.86 10.63
CA CYS A 41 -6.33 -28.42 12.01
C CYS A 41 -6.12 -26.90 12.20
N PHE A 42 -5.99 -26.14 11.10
CA PHE A 42 -5.80 -24.68 11.12
C PHE A 42 -6.88 -23.93 10.33
N ARG A 43 -8.12 -24.41 10.39
CA ARG A 43 -9.28 -23.55 10.07
C ARG A 43 -9.51 -22.60 11.25
N SER A 44 -8.82 -21.47 11.23
CA SER A 44 -9.18 -20.33 12.07
C SER A 44 -10.53 -19.77 11.55
N PRO A 45 -11.56 -19.65 12.40
CA PRO A 45 -12.86 -19.08 12.01
C PRO A 45 -12.83 -17.60 11.57
N GLU A 46 -11.71 -16.89 11.76
CA GLU A 46 -11.60 -15.45 11.50
C GLU A 46 -11.36 -15.06 10.04
N TYR A 47 -11.04 -16.02 9.16
CA TYR A 47 -10.64 -15.73 7.76
C TYR A 47 -11.73 -16.02 6.70
N ASP A 48 -12.84 -16.65 7.09
CA ASP A 48 -13.89 -17.10 6.19
C ASP A 48 -15.16 -16.22 6.29
N PHE A 49 -15.01 -14.89 6.27
CA PHE A 49 -16.15 -14.04 5.96
C PHE A 49 -16.55 -14.27 4.49
N PRO A 50 -17.83 -14.61 4.21
CA PRO A 50 -18.29 -14.92 2.87
C PRO A 50 -18.40 -13.63 2.04
N THR A 51 -17.60 -13.55 0.99
CA THR A 51 -17.57 -12.41 0.05
C THR A 51 -17.86 -12.90 -1.35
N ILE A 52 -18.51 -12.05 -2.14
CA ILE A 52 -18.66 -12.25 -3.59
C ILE A 52 -17.53 -11.47 -4.26
N ASP A 53 -16.69 -12.18 -5.00
CA ASP A 53 -15.62 -11.60 -5.80
C ASP A 53 -16.19 -11.44 -7.23
N GLU A 54 -16.67 -10.26 -7.59
CA GLU A 54 -17.09 -9.97 -8.96
C GLU A 54 -15.85 -9.72 -9.83
N VAL A 55 -15.68 -10.57 -10.84
CA VAL A 55 -14.60 -10.44 -11.81
C VAL A 55 -15.17 -9.87 -13.11
N ASP A 56 -14.74 -8.66 -13.48
CA ASP A 56 -15.13 -8.09 -14.77
C ASP A 56 -14.34 -8.71 -15.93
N GLY A 57 -14.75 -8.42 -17.17
CA GLY A 57 -14.11 -8.94 -18.39
C GLY A 57 -12.62 -8.58 -18.53
N ASP A 58 -12.14 -7.60 -17.76
CA ASP A 58 -10.73 -7.18 -17.69
C ASP A 58 -9.97 -7.85 -16.54
N GLY A 59 -10.64 -8.71 -15.77
CA GLY A 59 -10.08 -9.45 -14.66
C GLY A 59 -9.96 -8.65 -13.37
N ASN A 60 -10.58 -7.47 -13.22
CA ASN A 60 -10.62 -6.70 -11.96
C ASN A 60 -11.38 -7.48 -10.88
N VAL A 61 -11.15 -7.20 -9.59
CA VAL A 61 -11.92 -7.83 -8.50
C VAL A 61 -12.52 -6.76 -7.61
N ASP A 62 -13.84 -6.74 -7.63
CA ASP A 62 -14.65 -5.96 -6.71
C ASP A 62 -15.24 -6.93 -5.71
N MET A 63 -15.11 -6.60 -4.43
CA MET A 63 -15.55 -7.47 -3.35
C MET A 63 -16.75 -6.81 -2.67
N THR A 64 -17.83 -7.58 -2.55
CA THR A 64 -19.05 -7.24 -1.80
C THR A 64 -19.37 -8.37 -0.80
N SER A 65 -20.22 -8.07 0.19
CA SER A 65 -20.67 -9.08 1.15
C SER A 65 -21.64 -10.08 0.50
N ALA A 66 -21.47 -11.38 0.77
CA ALA A 66 -22.37 -12.41 0.27
C ALA A 66 -23.76 -12.39 0.95
N SER A 67 -23.94 -11.63 2.03
CA SER A 67 -25.24 -11.42 2.71
C SER A 67 -26.24 -10.60 1.90
N THR A 68 -25.77 -9.87 0.89
CA THR A 68 -26.58 -8.92 0.12
C THR A 68 -27.52 -9.58 -0.92
N ASP A 69 -27.40 -10.89 -1.13
CA ASP A 69 -28.11 -11.63 -2.19
C ASP A 69 -29.35 -12.42 -1.73
N ASP A 70 -29.84 -12.19 -0.51
CA ASP A 70 -31.14 -12.69 -0.09
C ASP A 70 -32.27 -12.00 -0.88
N ASN A 71 -32.67 -12.64 -1.98
CA ASN A 71 -33.69 -12.26 -2.97
C ASN A 71 -35.12 -12.07 -2.42
N ASN A 72 -35.30 -11.88 -1.11
CA ASN A 72 -36.62 -11.89 -0.46
C ASN A 72 -36.97 -10.63 0.35
N ASN A 73 -36.18 -9.55 0.24
CA ASN A 73 -36.48 -8.28 0.94
C ASN A 73 -36.63 -7.11 -0.05
N ASN A 74 -37.82 -6.50 -0.07
CA ASN A 74 -38.18 -5.33 -0.88
C ASN A 74 -37.45 -4.02 -0.49
N ASN A 75 -36.43 -4.08 0.39
CA ASN A 75 -35.60 -2.96 0.85
C ASN A 75 -34.11 -3.30 0.67
N LYS A 76 -33.67 -3.67 -0.54
CA LYS A 76 -32.25 -3.90 -0.85
C LYS A 76 -31.52 -2.55 -0.82
N GLN A 77 -30.85 -2.24 0.30
CA GLN A 77 -29.99 -1.07 0.40
C GLN A 77 -28.72 -1.35 -0.39
N PHE A 78 -28.44 -0.53 -1.40
CA PHE A 78 -27.25 -0.70 -2.21
C PHE A 78 -26.05 -0.01 -1.54
N PRO A 79 -24.86 -0.62 -1.57
CA PRO A 79 -23.64 0.02 -1.10
C PRO A 79 -23.42 1.37 -1.78
N THR A 80 -23.09 2.39 -0.97
CA THR A 80 -22.94 3.78 -1.45
C THR A 80 -21.50 4.29 -1.37
N HIS A 81 -20.60 3.56 -0.70
CA HIS A 81 -19.21 3.99 -0.50
C HIS A 81 -18.22 3.05 -1.19
N LEU A 82 -17.46 3.58 -2.14
CA LEU A 82 -16.36 2.86 -2.77
C LEU A 82 -15.07 3.04 -1.97
N ILE A 83 -14.40 1.93 -1.65
CA ILE A 83 -13.04 1.91 -1.11
C ILE A 83 -12.08 1.37 -2.17
N VAL A 84 -11.20 2.23 -2.67
CA VAL A 84 -10.17 1.88 -3.65
C VAL A 84 -8.87 1.55 -2.92
N MET A 85 -8.44 0.29 -2.97
CA MET A 85 -7.19 -0.19 -2.36
C MET A 85 -6.08 -0.35 -3.41
N VAL A 86 -4.92 0.26 -3.18
CA VAL A 86 -3.84 0.40 -4.18
C VAL A 86 -2.52 -0.21 -3.68
N ASN A 87 -1.99 -1.20 -4.40
CA ASN A 87 -0.78 -1.93 -3.98
C ASN A 87 0.52 -1.14 -4.16
N GLY A 88 1.54 -1.56 -3.39
CA GLY A 88 2.91 -1.09 -3.53
C GLY A 88 3.69 -1.74 -4.68
N LEU A 89 4.99 -1.44 -4.72
CA LEU A 89 5.93 -1.97 -5.72
C LEU A 89 5.98 -3.51 -5.69
N ILE A 90 5.96 -4.15 -6.87
CA ILE A 90 5.90 -5.62 -7.06
C ILE A 90 4.62 -6.27 -6.47
N GLY A 91 3.69 -5.48 -5.94
CA GLY A 91 2.45 -5.95 -5.34
C GLY A 91 1.36 -6.37 -6.33
N SER A 92 0.21 -6.75 -5.77
CA SER A 92 -1.03 -7.04 -6.49
C SER A 92 -2.26 -6.85 -5.58
N ALA A 93 -3.46 -6.89 -6.16
CA ALA A 93 -4.72 -6.87 -5.41
C ALA A 93 -4.81 -7.90 -4.27
N HIS A 94 -4.12 -9.05 -4.38
CA HIS A 94 -4.13 -10.08 -3.33
C HIS A 94 -3.58 -9.57 -1.99
N ASN A 95 -2.67 -8.59 -2.01
CA ASN A 95 -2.08 -8.03 -0.80
C ASN A 95 -3.14 -7.31 0.07
N TRP A 96 -4.27 -6.94 -0.51
CA TRP A 96 -5.38 -6.25 0.15
C TRP A 96 -6.52 -7.18 0.58
N ARG A 97 -6.49 -8.45 0.19
CA ARG A 97 -7.60 -9.40 0.44
C ARG A 97 -7.97 -9.49 1.92
N PHE A 98 -6.99 -9.45 2.83
CA PHE A 98 -7.25 -9.47 4.26
C PHE A 98 -8.00 -8.21 4.71
N ALA A 99 -7.49 -7.03 4.37
CA ALA A 99 -8.11 -5.76 4.72
C ALA A 99 -9.52 -5.63 4.11
N ALA A 100 -9.68 -5.97 2.83
CA ALA A 100 -10.98 -5.97 2.15
C ALA A 100 -12.02 -6.81 2.89
N LYS A 101 -11.65 -8.02 3.33
CA LYS A 101 -12.53 -8.88 4.14
C LYS A 101 -12.88 -8.27 5.49
N GLN A 102 -11.93 -7.64 6.19
CA GLN A 102 -12.23 -6.99 7.49
C GLN A 102 -13.19 -5.80 7.32
N PHE A 103 -13.02 -5.04 6.23
CA PHE A 103 -13.94 -3.96 5.87
C PHE A 103 -15.35 -4.48 5.59
N LEU A 104 -15.49 -5.51 4.74
CA LEU A 104 -16.78 -6.10 4.39
C LEU A 104 -17.43 -6.81 5.58
N LYS A 105 -16.64 -7.37 6.49
CA LYS A 105 -17.15 -7.94 7.76
C LYS A 105 -17.80 -6.87 8.63
N LYS A 106 -17.23 -5.66 8.66
CA LYS A 106 -17.73 -4.57 9.51
C LYS A 106 -18.87 -3.77 8.87
N TYR A 107 -18.80 -3.57 7.55
CA TYR A 107 -19.72 -2.73 6.79
C TYR A 107 -20.31 -3.48 5.59
N PRO A 108 -21.01 -4.60 5.80
CA PRO A 108 -21.39 -5.51 4.71
C PRO A 108 -22.31 -4.89 3.65
N GLU A 109 -23.16 -3.94 4.05
CA GLU A 109 -24.19 -3.34 3.18
C GLU A 109 -23.85 -1.91 2.74
N ASP A 110 -22.83 -1.27 3.34
CA ASP A 110 -22.51 0.14 3.11
C ASP A 110 -21.47 0.35 2.00
N ILE A 111 -20.58 -0.63 1.79
CA ILE A 111 -19.35 -0.43 1.00
C ILE A 111 -19.19 -1.41 -0.17
N VAL A 112 -18.51 -0.95 -1.20
CA VAL A 112 -17.84 -1.78 -2.21
C VAL A 112 -16.35 -1.64 -2.02
N VAL A 113 -15.61 -2.75 -1.94
CA VAL A 113 -14.15 -2.71 -1.87
C VAL A 113 -13.56 -3.12 -3.21
N HIS A 114 -12.86 -2.19 -3.86
CA HIS A 114 -12.14 -2.45 -5.10
C HIS A 114 -10.64 -2.55 -4.83
N CYS A 115 -10.06 -3.72 -5.06
CA CYS A 115 -8.60 -3.92 -4.97
C CYS A 115 -7.99 -3.79 -6.37
N SER A 116 -7.27 -2.69 -6.61
CA SER A 116 -6.71 -2.37 -7.94
C SER A 116 -5.78 -3.47 -8.45
N LYS A 117 -5.93 -3.82 -9.73
CA LYS A 117 -5.10 -4.82 -10.43
C LYS A 117 -4.27 -4.24 -11.56
N ARG A 118 -4.63 -3.06 -12.07
CA ARG A 118 -3.98 -2.48 -13.26
C ARG A 118 -2.49 -2.20 -13.09
N ASN A 119 -2.00 -2.09 -11.86
CA ASN A 119 -0.60 -1.84 -11.54
C ASN A 119 0.02 -2.99 -10.74
N SER A 120 -0.08 -4.23 -11.24
CA SER A 120 0.53 -5.41 -10.60
C SER A 120 1.94 -5.74 -11.11
N SER A 121 2.76 -6.32 -10.24
CA SER A 121 4.05 -6.94 -10.62
C SER A 121 4.97 -5.97 -11.38
N LEU A 122 5.44 -6.33 -12.59
CA LEU A 122 6.38 -5.52 -13.37
C LEU A 122 5.77 -4.21 -13.90
N LEU A 123 4.43 -4.08 -13.91
CA LEU A 123 3.77 -2.82 -14.27
C LEU A 123 4.03 -1.71 -13.22
N THR A 124 4.42 -2.10 -12.00
CA THR A 124 4.76 -1.15 -10.93
C THR A 124 6.02 -0.32 -11.19
N PHE A 125 6.77 -0.63 -12.25
CA PHE A 125 8.02 0.04 -12.63
C PHE A 125 7.82 1.14 -13.69
N ASN A 126 6.58 1.34 -14.17
CA ASN A 126 6.24 2.24 -15.28
C ASN A 126 6.22 3.73 -14.93
N GLY A 127 6.40 4.10 -13.66
CA GLY A 127 6.33 5.49 -13.19
C GLY A 127 4.96 5.86 -12.63
N VAL A 128 4.98 6.65 -11.55
CA VAL A 128 3.77 7.07 -10.78
C VAL A 128 2.71 7.73 -11.66
N ASP A 129 3.11 8.49 -12.68
CA ASP A 129 2.20 9.16 -13.61
C ASP A 129 1.45 8.17 -14.51
N VAL A 130 2.15 7.20 -15.10
CA VAL A 130 1.54 6.15 -15.95
C VAL A 130 0.61 5.29 -15.10
N MET A 131 1.07 4.87 -13.93
CA MET A 131 0.29 4.05 -13.02
C MET A 131 -0.94 4.81 -12.48
N GLY A 132 -0.80 6.09 -12.19
CA GLY A 132 -1.88 6.95 -11.72
C GLY A 132 -2.95 7.18 -12.79
N ASN A 133 -2.55 7.36 -14.06
CA ASN A 133 -3.50 7.41 -15.18
C ASN A 133 -4.27 6.10 -15.35
N ARG A 134 -3.58 4.94 -15.25
CA ARG A 134 -4.24 3.63 -15.30
C ARG A 134 -5.24 3.44 -14.17
N LEU A 135 -4.85 3.80 -12.94
CA LEU A 135 -5.73 3.73 -11.78
C LEU A 135 -6.94 4.65 -11.94
N ALA A 136 -6.77 5.87 -12.45
CA ALA A 136 -7.89 6.77 -12.71
C ALA A 136 -8.92 6.15 -13.67
N ASN A 137 -8.47 5.55 -14.77
CA ASN A 137 -9.34 4.86 -15.72
C ASN A 137 -10.03 3.62 -15.11
N GLU A 138 -9.31 2.88 -14.25
CA GLU A 138 -9.85 1.75 -13.48
C GLU A 138 -11.00 2.20 -12.57
N VAL A 139 -10.80 3.27 -11.79
CA VAL A 139 -11.82 3.82 -10.89
C VAL A 139 -13.06 4.27 -11.65
N VAL A 140 -12.92 4.94 -12.80
CA VAL A 140 -14.08 5.33 -13.63
C VAL A 140 -14.86 4.10 -14.08
N SER A 141 -14.17 3.00 -14.41
CA SER A 141 -14.81 1.76 -14.84
C SER A 141 -15.57 1.09 -13.69
N VAL A 142 -15.01 1.09 -12.48
CA VAL A 142 -15.66 0.60 -11.25
C VAL A 142 -16.93 1.40 -10.95
N ILE A 143 -16.85 2.73 -11.00
CA ILE A 143 -17.99 3.60 -10.71
C ILE A 143 -19.15 3.35 -11.69
N LYS A 144 -18.85 3.13 -12.98
CA LYS A 144 -19.87 2.78 -13.98
C LYS A 144 -20.59 1.47 -13.67
N ARG A 145 -19.92 0.51 -13.03
CA ARG A 145 -20.52 -0.79 -12.63
C ARG A 145 -21.40 -0.66 -11.37
N HIS A 146 -21.16 0.36 -10.55
CA HIS A 146 -21.90 0.60 -9.31
C HIS A 146 -22.55 2.00 -9.30
N PRO A 147 -23.68 2.20 -9.99
CA PRO A 147 -24.29 3.52 -10.18
C PRO A 147 -24.83 4.16 -8.88
N ASN A 148 -25.01 3.39 -7.82
CA ASN A 148 -25.49 3.86 -6.52
C ASN A 148 -24.39 4.47 -5.64
N LEU A 149 -23.14 4.44 -6.08
CA LEU A 149 -22.03 5.03 -5.35
C LEU A 149 -22.21 6.55 -5.22
N GLN A 150 -22.01 7.05 -4.02
CA GLN A 150 -22.07 8.47 -3.66
C GLN A 150 -20.74 8.97 -3.08
N GLN A 151 -19.97 8.05 -2.49
CA GLN A 151 -18.78 8.37 -1.72
C GLN A 151 -17.58 7.54 -2.18
N ILE A 152 -16.37 8.10 -2.06
CA ILE A 152 -15.13 7.41 -2.41
C ILE A 152 -14.05 7.63 -1.34
N SER A 153 -13.30 6.57 -1.07
CA SER A 153 -12.11 6.58 -0.22
C SER A 153 -10.96 5.85 -0.92
N PHE A 154 -9.74 6.29 -0.64
CA PHE A 154 -8.52 5.64 -1.14
C PHE A 154 -7.68 5.12 0.03
N ILE A 155 -7.15 3.91 -0.12
CA ILE A 155 -6.19 3.31 0.79
C ILE A 155 -4.98 2.84 -0.03
N GLY A 156 -3.84 3.50 0.14
CA GLY A 156 -2.62 3.20 -0.60
C GLY A 156 -1.51 2.65 0.28
N HIS A 157 -0.87 1.55 -0.14
CA HIS A 157 0.31 1.01 0.53
C HIS A 157 1.56 1.36 -0.25
N SER A 158 2.58 1.89 0.44
CA SER A 158 3.89 2.16 -0.15
C SER A 158 3.77 3.02 -1.42
N LEU A 159 4.30 2.56 -2.55
CA LEU A 159 4.13 3.20 -3.85
C LEU A 159 2.65 3.50 -4.20
N GLY A 160 1.72 2.66 -3.76
CA GLY A 160 0.28 2.80 -4.00
C GLY A 160 -0.30 4.11 -3.49
N GLY A 161 0.22 4.68 -2.39
CA GLY A 161 -0.20 5.99 -1.92
C GLY A 161 0.20 7.13 -2.88
N LEU A 162 1.35 7.02 -3.54
CA LEU A 162 1.76 7.97 -4.57
C LEU A 162 0.95 7.81 -5.86
N ILE A 163 0.67 6.56 -6.27
CA ILE A 163 -0.20 6.27 -7.41
C ILE A 163 -1.60 6.86 -7.17
N ALA A 164 -2.15 6.67 -5.96
CA ALA A 164 -3.44 7.22 -5.56
C ALA A 164 -3.44 8.75 -5.61
N ARG A 165 -2.42 9.42 -5.07
CA ARG A 165 -2.28 10.89 -5.16
C ARG A 165 -2.30 11.41 -6.59
N TYR A 166 -1.70 10.68 -7.53
CA TYR A 166 -1.74 11.08 -8.93
C TYR A 166 -3.14 10.85 -9.54
N ALA A 167 -3.74 9.69 -9.27
CA ALA A 167 -5.05 9.33 -9.79
C ALA A 167 -6.17 10.27 -9.31
N ILE A 168 -6.17 10.67 -8.03
CA ILE A 168 -7.19 11.60 -7.53
C ILE A 168 -7.13 12.95 -8.23
N ALA A 169 -5.94 13.43 -8.61
CA ALA A 169 -5.80 14.68 -9.36
C ALA A 169 -6.36 14.57 -10.78
N LYS A 170 -6.25 13.38 -11.41
CA LYS A 170 -6.87 13.09 -12.71
C LYS A 170 -8.40 13.00 -12.63
N LEU A 171 -8.92 12.56 -11.50
CA LEU A 171 -10.35 12.37 -11.26
C LEU A 171 -11.03 13.61 -10.65
N TYR A 172 -10.24 14.62 -10.27
CA TYR A 172 -10.73 15.77 -9.54
C TYR A 172 -11.53 16.70 -10.43
N THR A 173 -12.71 17.07 -9.95
CA THR A 173 -13.58 18.06 -10.57
C THR A 173 -14.06 19.02 -9.49
N ARG A 174 -14.04 20.32 -9.79
CA ARG A 174 -14.62 21.35 -8.94
C ARG A 174 -15.77 21.99 -9.70
N ASP A 175 -16.97 21.89 -9.17
CA ASP A 175 -18.12 22.59 -9.73
C ASP A 175 -18.05 24.07 -9.35
N SER A 176 -17.96 24.93 -10.37
CA SER A 176 -17.90 26.39 -10.22
C SER A 176 -19.16 26.99 -9.59
N THR A 177 -20.30 26.29 -9.63
CA THR A 177 -21.59 26.82 -9.15
C THR A 177 -21.82 26.57 -7.66
N ASN A 178 -21.44 25.39 -7.16
CA ASN A 178 -21.70 24.97 -5.78
C ASN A 178 -20.42 24.80 -4.94
N SER A 179 -19.24 25.12 -5.49
CA SER A 179 -17.93 24.84 -4.88
C SER A 179 -17.77 23.40 -4.38
N SER A 180 -18.53 22.45 -4.95
CA SER A 180 -18.48 21.05 -4.55
C SER A 180 -17.29 20.39 -5.23
N GLU A 181 -16.33 19.98 -4.42
CA GLU A 181 -15.16 19.24 -4.84
C GLU A 181 -15.49 17.74 -4.88
N ARG A 182 -15.20 17.10 -6.02
CA ARG A 182 -15.55 15.71 -6.29
C ARG A 182 -14.36 14.96 -6.86
N ILE A 183 -14.33 13.65 -6.59
CA ILE A 183 -13.40 12.71 -7.21
C ILE A 183 -14.23 11.73 -8.04
N ALA A 184 -14.15 11.87 -9.37
CA ALA A 184 -14.98 11.12 -10.32
C ALA A 184 -16.48 11.24 -10.04
N GLY A 185 -16.94 12.44 -9.65
CA GLY A 185 -18.33 12.71 -9.28
C GLY A 185 -18.73 12.31 -7.85
N LEU A 186 -17.89 11.54 -7.15
CA LEU A 186 -18.17 11.06 -5.79
C LEU A 186 -17.62 12.01 -4.73
N VAL A 187 -18.25 12.00 -3.54
CA VAL A 187 -17.77 12.75 -2.37
C VAL A 187 -16.50 12.07 -1.80
N PRO A 188 -15.36 12.76 -1.77
CA PRO A 188 -14.13 12.20 -1.20
C PRO A 188 -14.18 12.20 0.34
N ILE A 189 -14.06 11.02 0.96
CA ILE A 189 -14.17 10.87 2.42
C ILE A 189 -12.81 10.63 3.06
N ASN A 190 -12.17 9.48 2.82
CA ASN A 190 -10.89 9.14 3.44
C ASN A 190 -9.78 9.04 2.39
N PHE A 191 -8.65 9.69 2.65
CA PHE A 191 -7.39 9.44 1.97
C PHE A 191 -6.39 8.87 2.98
N ILE A 192 -6.19 7.55 2.93
CA ILE A 192 -5.37 6.81 3.89
C ILE A 192 -4.14 6.26 3.18
N THR A 193 -2.97 6.46 3.76
CA THR A 193 -1.74 5.84 3.27
C THR A 193 -1.04 5.03 4.35
N ILE A 194 -0.42 3.93 3.93
CA ILE A 194 0.28 2.99 4.79
C ILE A 194 1.71 2.87 4.27
N ALA A 195 2.69 3.24 5.08
CA ALA A 195 4.12 3.20 4.75
C ALA A 195 4.47 3.82 3.38
N THR A 196 3.81 4.92 3.00
CA THR A 196 3.99 5.57 1.69
C THR A 196 5.15 6.56 1.70
N PRO A 197 6.10 6.54 0.75
CA PRO A 197 7.22 7.49 0.72
C PRO A 197 6.79 8.85 0.14
N HIS A 198 5.99 9.64 0.87
CA HIS A 198 5.41 10.91 0.40
C HIS A 198 6.45 11.94 -0.05
N LEU A 199 7.65 11.90 0.54
CA LEU A 199 8.78 12.80 0.26
C LEU A 199 9.85 12.15 -0.62
N GLY A 200 9.59 10.95 -1.15
CA GLY A 200 10.57 10.10 -1.82
C GLY A 200 11.34 9.20 -0.86
N SER A 201 12.31 8.44 -1.41
CA SER A 201 13.07 7.38 -0.73
C SER A 201 14.58 7.66 -0.63
N GLY A 202 15.07 8.74 -1.23
CA GLY A 202 16.51 8.97 -1.41
C GLY A 202 17.30 9.50 -0.20
N GLY A 203 16.65 9.97 0.87
CA GLY A 203 17.33 10.64 2.00
C GLY A 203 17.57 9.76 3.23
N HIS A 204 16.92 8.60 3.31
CA HIS A 204 16.85 7.81 4.53
C HIS A 204 18.01 6.82 4.58
N LYS A 205 18.93 7.01 5.54
CA LYS A 205 20.09 6.13 5.84
C LYS A 205 19.70 4.71 6.31
N HIS A 206 18.52 4.24 5.93
CA HIS A 206 17.88 3.03 6.46
C HIS A 206 18.05 1.81 5.55
N ILE A 207 18.71 1.94 4.39
CA ILE A 207 19.29 0.77 3.72
C ILE A 207 20.60 0.47 4.46
N PRO A 208 20.69 -0.61 5.26
CA PRO A 208 21.89 -0.94 6.02
C PRO A 208 22.87 -1.66 5.08
N MET A 209 23.27 -0.97 4.02
CA MET A 209 24.43 -1.34 3.23
C MET A 209 25.22 -0.05 3.02
N PHE A 210 26.39 -0.01 3.64
CA PHE A 210 27.47 0.99 3.48
C PHE A 210 27.40 2.22 4.39
N GLY A 211 28.17 2.12 5.47
CA GLY A 211 28.47 3.23 6.37
C GLY A 211 28.97 4.47 5.61
N GLY A 212 28.18 5.54 5.68
CA GLY A 212 28.69 6.90 5.85
C GLY A 212 29.58 7.53 4.78
N SER A 213 29.53 7.13 3.49
CA SER A 213 30.28 7.83 2.43
C SER A 213 29.46 8.13 1.16
N ASN A 214 30.00 8.98 0.29
CA ASN A 214 29.44 9.47 -0.98
C ASN A 214 29.02 8.37 -2.00
N THR A 215 29.17 7.09 -1.64
CA THR A 215 28.74 5.91 -2.42
C THR A 215 27.22 5.75 -2.48
N VAL A 216 26.47 6.34 -1.54
CA VAL A 216 25.00 6.30 -1.53
C VAL A 216 24.40 6.88 -2.81
N GLU A 217 25.04 7.88 -3.42
CA GLU A 217 24.58 8.51 -4.66
C GLU A 217 24.71 7.57 -5.87
N LYS A 218 25.87 6.90 -6.02
CA LYS A 218 26.09 5.90 -7.07
C LYS A 218 25.13 4.73 -6.91
N VAL A 219 24.86 4.31 -5.68
CA VAL A 219 23.91 3.23 -5.37
C VAL A 219 22.46 3.66 -5.61
N ALA A 220 22.07 4.88 -5.25
CA ALA A 220 20.73 5.41 -5.56
C ALA A 220 20.50 5.51 -7.06
N HIS A 221 21.49 5.94 -7.85
CA HIS A 221 21.42 5.93 -9.30
C HIS A 221 21.24 4.51 -9.86
N GLN A 222 22.02 3.53 -9.37
CA GLN A 222 21.89 2.14 -9.80
C GLN A 222 20.57 1.49 -9.37
N ILE A 223 20.09 1.72 -8.15
CA ILE A 223 18.80 1.22 -7.67
C ILE A 223 17.66 1.89 -8.45
N SER A 224 17.75 3.19 -8.75
CA SER A 224 16.72 3.89 -9.53
C SER A 224 16.57 3.33 -10.94
N TRP A 225 17.67 2.89 -11.57
CA TRP A 225 17.66 2.26 -12.89
C TRP A 225 17.01 0.88 -12.85
N VAL A 226 17.34 0.06 -11.84
CA VAL A 226 16.70 -1.26 -11.62
C VAL A 226 15.20 -1.13 -11.34
N LEU A 227 14.78 -0.03 -10.69
CA LEU A 227 13.39 0.28 -10.41
C LEU A 227 12.68 1.04 -11.55
N GLY A 228 13.31 1.16 -12.72
CA GLY A 228 12.73 1.78 -13.91
C GLY A 228 12.34 3.25 -13.71
N ARG A 229 11.24 3.66 -14.34
CA ARG A 229 10.75 5.05 -14.22
C ARG A 229 10.25 5.36 -12.81
N THR A 230 9.67 4.37 -12.14
CA THR A 230 9.25 4.47 -10.73
C THR A 230 10.42 4.81 -9.81
N GLY A 231 11.56 4.15 -9.99
CA GLY A 231 12.78 4.48 -9.26
C GLY A 231 13.17 5.94 -9.40
N ARG A 232 13.18 6.46 -10.63
CA ARG A 232 13.50 7.87 -10.89
C ARG A 232 12.59 8.82 -10.12
N HIS A 233 11.27 8.55 -10.07
CA HIS A 233 10.33 9.37 -9.30
C HIS A 233 10.57 9.29 -7.79
N LEU A 234 10.78 8.08 -7.24
CA LEU A 234 11.02 7.87 -5.81
C LEU A 234 12.32 8.52 -5.32
N PHE A 235 13.34 8.58 -6.17
CA PHE A 235 14.63 9.19 -5.85
C PHE A 235 14.74 10.67 -6.23
N LEU A 236 13.66 11.28 -6.75
CA LEU A 236 13.62 12.68 -7.22
C LEU A 236 14.66 12.95 -8.34
N ALA A 237 14.89 11.95 -9.19
CA ALA A 237 15.87 11.95 -10.29
C ALA A 237 15.20 12.11 -11.67
N ASP A 238 13.89 12.29 -11.71
CA ASP A 238 13.13 12.66 -12.89
C ASP A 238 13.13 14.17 -13.06
N LYS A 239 13.99 14.67 -13.95
CA LYS A 239 13.93 16.06 -14.41
C LYS A 239 13.56 16.02 -15.89
N ALA A 240 12.30 16.29 -16.19
CA ALA A 240 11.80 16.35 -17.57
C ALA A 240 11.72 17.82 -18.00
N HIS A 241 12.40 18.19 -19.09
CA HIS A 241 12.20 19.47 -19.80
C HIS A 241 12.11 20.72 -18.90
N GLY A 242 13.00 20.87 -17.92
CA GLY A 242 13.02 22.03 -17.01
C GLY A 242 11.99 22.00 -15.87
N GLN A 243 11.13 21.00 -15.79
CA GLN A 243 10.17 20.82 -14.71
C GLN A 243 10.81 20.18 -13.46
N PRO A 244 10.33 20.52 -12.26
CA PRO A 244 10.76 19.86 -11.03
C PRO A 244 10.36 18.37 -11.02
N PRO A 245 10.94 17.53 -10.15
CA PRO A 245 10.54 16.13 -10.00
C PRO A 245 9.05 15.95 -9.73
N LEU A 246 8.44 14.88 -10.23
CA LEU A 246 7.00 14.66 -10.19
C LEU A 246 6.43 14.74 -8.76
N LEU A 247 7.11 14.18 -7.76
CA LEU A 247 6.64 14.23 -6.38
C LEU A 247 6.54 15.67 -5.84
N LEU A 248 7.45 16.55 -6.28
CA LEU A 248 7.41 17.98 -5.97
C LEU A 248 6.33 18.72 -6.77
N GLN A 249 6.01 18.26 -7.99
CA GLN A 249 4.85 18.77 -8.72
C GLN A 249 3.55 18.40 -8.00
N MET A 250 3.44 17.18 -7.46
CA MET A 250 2.24 16.65 -6.79
C MET A 250 1.91 17.30 -5.43
N VAL A 251 2.66 18.31 -4.99
CA VAL A 251 2.34 19.11 -3.80
C VAL A 251 1.83 20.51 -4.15
N LYS A 252 1.60 20.78 -5.44
CA LYS A 252 1.10 22.05 -5.96
C LYS A 252 0.02 21.78 -7.01
N ASP A 253 -0.85 22.75 -7.21
CA ASP A 253 -1.76 22.74 -8.35
C ASP A 253 -1.07 23.33 -9.57
N SER A 254 -1.22 22.66 -10.73
CA SER A 254 -0.90 23.21 -12.04
C SER A 254 -2.17 23.64 -12.75
N GLU A 255 -2.05 24.20 -13.96
CA GLU A 255 -3.21 24.51 -14.81
C GLU A 255 -3.99 23.24 -15.14
N ASP A 256 -3.29 22.18 -15.56
CA ASP A 256 -3.88 20.92 -16.01
C ASP A 256 -4.32 19.98 -14.87
N LEU A 257 -3.57 19.94 -13.75
CA LEU A 257 -3.78 18.98 -12.67
C LEU A 257 -3.73 19.66 -11.31
N LYS A 258 -4.86 19.57 -10.60
CA LYS A 258 -5.01 20.15 -9.26
C LYS A 258 -4.62 19.14 -8.18
N PHE A 259 -3.33 18.78 -8.09
CA PHE A 259 -2.87 17.74 -7.15
C PHE A 259 -3.12 18.09 -5.68
N PHE A 260 -2.84 19.32 -5.28
CA PHE A 260 -3.02 19.75 -3.91
C PHE A 260 -4.50 19.89 -3.57
N SER A 261 -5.30 20.55 -4.42
CA SER A 261 -6.75 20.67 -4.21
C SER A 261 -7.44 19.30 -4.18
N ALA A 262 -7.08 18.38 -5.09
CA ALA A 262 -7.64 17.03 -5.10
C ALA A 262 -7.35 16.28 -3.80
N LEU A 263 -6.11 16.36 -3.31
CA LEU A 263 -5.75 15.75 -2.04
C LEU A 263 -6.49 16.43 -0.88
N GLN A 264 -6.55 17.75 -0.84
CA GLN A 264 -7.21 18.52 0.21
C GLN A 264 -8.73 18.27 0.27
N SER A 265 -9.37 17.95 -0.85
CA SER A 265 -10.82 17.75 -0.92
C SER A 265 -11.35 16.60 -0.04
N PHE A 266 -10.51 15.63 0.31
CA PHE A 266 -10.90 14.55 1.22
C PHE A 266 -11.15 15.09 2.63
N ARG A 267 -12.21 14.60 3.29
CA ARG A 267 -12.56 15.04 4.64
C ARG A 267 -11.56 14.60 5.69
N ARG A 268 -10.95 13.43 5.49
CA ARG A 268 -10.03 12.81 6.44
C ARG A 268 -8.78 12.30 5.77
N HIS A 269 -7.63 12.62 6.35
CA HIS A 269 -6.32 12.22 5.87
C HIS A 269 -5.57 11.47 6.97
N VAL A 270 -5.11 10.26 6.68
CA VAL A 270 -4.46 9.41 7.69
C VAL A 270 -3.16 8.82 7.15
N LEU A 271 -2.11 8.87 7.95
CA LEU A 271 -0.81 8.29 7.66
C LEU A 271 -0.49 7.19 8.67
N TYR A 272 -0.45 5.93 8.23
CA TYR A 272 0.11 4.83 9.01
C TYR A 272 1.60 4.68 8.70
N SER A 273 2.44 4.84 9.72
CA SER A 273 3.88 4.92 9.57
C SER A 273 4.62 3.99 10.51
N ASN A 274 5.49 3.13 9.96
CA ASN A 274 6.37 2.30 10.79
C ASN A 274 7.44 3.18 11.45
N ALA A 275 7.39 3.29 12.78
CA ALA A 275 8.42 4.00 13.57
C ALA A 275 9.74 3.22 13.67
N HIS A 276 9.67 1.90 13.44
CA HIS A 276 10.78 0.96 13.55
C HIS A 276 10.76 -0.10 12.46
N PHE A 277 11.95 -0.58 12.08
CA PHE A 277 12.19 -1.77 11.23
C PHE A 277 11.66 -1.72 9.79
N ASP A 278 11.10 -0.60 9.34
CA ASP A 278 10.87 -0.37 7.92
C ASP A 278 12.16 0.14 7.26
N TYR A 279 12.80 -0.74 6.50
CA TYR A 279 14.03 -0.46 5.77
C TYR A 279 13.78 0.04 4.35
N ILE A 280 12.51 0.02 3.91
CA ILE A 280 12.10 0.42 2.56
C ILE A 280 11.65 1.89 2.58
N VAL A 281 10.79 2.23 3.53
CA VAL A 281 10.22 3.57 3.66
C VAL A 281 10.53 4.13 5.05
N GLY A 282 11.21 5.28 5.06
CA GLY A 282 11.60 5.94 6.30
C GLY A 282 10.41 6.56 7.04
N TRP A 283 10.47 6.53 8.37
CA TRP A 283 9.42 7.06 9.24
C TRP A 283 9.04 8.52 8.95
N SER A 284 10.02 9.40 8.68
CA SER A 284 9.78 10.81 8.37
C SER A 284 9.05 11.02 7.04
N THR A 285 9.37 10.23 6.01
CA THR A 285 8.72 10.36 4.70
C THR A 285 7.29 9.81 4.73
N SER A 286 7.05 8.70 5.46
CA SER A 286 5.69 8.15 5.57
C SER A 286 4.78 8.94 6.49
N SER A 287 5.32 9.64 7.48
CA SER A 287 4.54 10.47 8.40
C SER A 287 4.51 11.96 8.05
N ILE A 288 5.16 12.36 6.94
CA ILE A 288 5.27 13.75 6.49
C ILE A 288 5.72 14.65 7.66
N ARG A 289 6.87 14.30 8.23
CA ARG A 289 7.49 15.02 9.36
C ARG A 289 8.97 15.22 9.09
N ARG A 290 9.51 16.33 9.61
CA ARG A 290 10.95 16.51 9.70
C ARG A 290 11.50 15.49 10.70
N ARG A 291 12.78 15.11 10.56
CA ARG A 291 13.40 14.17 11.52
C ARG A 291 13.38 14.66 12.95
N ILE A 292 13.51 15.97 13.14
CA ILE A 292 13.48 16.62 14.46
C ILE A 292 12.07 16.62 15.08
N GLU A 293 11.02 16.44 14.27
CA GLU A 293 9.62 16.38 14.72
C GLU A 293 9.16 14.96 15.04
N LEU A 294 10.00 13.95 14.77
CA LEU A 294 9.66 12.57 15.08
C LEU A 294 9.67 12.37 16.60
N PRO A 295 8.63 11.74 17.18
CA PRO A 295 8.57 11.45 18.59
C PRO A 295 9.79 10.67 19.06
N GLN A 296 10.25 10.97 20.27
CA GLN A 296 11.32 10.19 20.87
C GLN A 296 10.80 8.77 21.14
N ARG A 297 11.52 7.77 20.61
CA ARG A 297 11.09 6.36 20.67
C ARG A 297 10.82 5.81 22.07
N LYS A 298 11.43 6.42 23.10
CA LYS A 298 11.23 6.06 24.51
C LYS A 298 9.90 6.57 25.09
N ASN A 299 9.28 7.59 24.48
CA ASN A 299 8.02 8.18 24.93
C ASN A 299 6.80 7.57 24.21
N LEU A 300 7.02 6.63 23.29
CA LEU A 300 5.95 5.98 22.54
C LEU A 300 5.37 4.82 23.35
N VAL A 301 4.11 4.94 23.75
CA VAL A 301 3.38 3.93 24.50
C VAL A 301 2.49 3.13 23.56
N ARG A 302 2.34 1.83 23.80
CA ARG A 302 1.46 0.98 22.99
C ARG A 302 0.00 1.22 23.37
N SER A 303 -0.88 1.13 22.38
CA SER A 303 -2.32 1.09 22.64
C SER A 303 -2.70 -0.26 23.25
N ASP A 304 -3.51 -0.23 24.32
CA ASP A 304 -4.02 -1.45 24.95
C ASP A 304 -4.90 -2.27 24.00
N LYS A 305 -5.74 -1.58 23.21
CA LYS A 305 -6.64 -2.21 22.23
C LYS A 305 -5.91 -2.70 20.98
N TYR A 306 -4.84 -2.02 20.57
CA TYR A 306 -4.11 -2.32 19.33
C TYR A 306 -2.60 -2.32 19.62
N PRO A 307 -2.02 -3.46 20.03
CA PRO A 307 -0.68 -3.54 20.58
C PRO A 307 0.45 -2.99 19.70
N HIS A 308 0.26 -2.90 18.38
CA HIS A 308 1.26 -2.36 17.45
C HIS A 308 1.08 -0.88 17.15
N ILE A 309 -0.04 -0.26 17.53
CA ILE A 309 -0.27 1.18 17.43
C ILE A 309 0.41 1.88 18.60
N LEU A 310 1.19 2.92 18.27
CA LEU A 310 1.88 3.76 19.24
C LEU A 310 1.08 5.04 19.44
N LYS A 311 0.79 5.35 20.70
CA LYS A 311 0.26 6.64 21.13
C LYS A 311 1.44 7.54 21.49
N GLY A 312 1.48 8.74 20.91
CA GLY A 312 2.30 9.82 21.45
C GLY A 312 1.67 10.35 22.74
N GLU A 313 2.45 11.01 23.58
CA GLU A 313 1.88 11.97 24.55
C GLU A 313 0.99 12.92 23.75
N GLN A 314 -0.26 13.12 24.19
CA GLN A 314 -1.21 14.01 23.53
C GLN A 314 -0.55 15.35 23.23
N ASP A 315 -0.83 15.94 22.07
CA ASP A 315 -0.28 17.21 21.60
C ASP A 315 -0.43 18.34 22.64
N THR A 316 0.50 18.45 23.59
CA THR A 316 0.84 19.70 24.25
C THR A 316 1.87 20.42 23.41
N THR A 317 1.44 20.98 22.28
CA THR A 317 2.15 22.11 21.66
C THR A 317 1.16 23.17 21.20
N ASN A 318 0.45 23.74 22.17
CA ASN A 318 0.38 25.20 22.20
C ASN A 318 1.78 25.73 22.53
N THR A 319 2.33 26.54 21.63
CA THR A 319 3.49 27.42 21.83
C THR A 319 4.89 26.77 21.70
N ILE A 320 5.39 26.67 20.47
CA ILE A 320 6.74 27.17 20.19
C ILE A 320 6.62 28.11 18.97
N LYS A 321 6.60 29.40 19.28
CA LYS A 321 6.75 30.48 18.32
C LYS A 321 8.11 30.34 17.61
N GLN A 322 8.07 30.63 16.33
CA GLN A 322 9.08 31.27 15.46
C GLN A 322 10.56 31.31 15.88
N GLU A 323 11.37 31.17 14.83
CA GLU A 323 12.78 31.54 14.69
C GLU A 323 13.83 30.53 15.16
N ASN A 324 14.44 29.86 14.18
CA ASN A 324 15.88 29.97 13.96
C ASN A 324 16.21 29.60 12.52
N SER A 325 16.59 30.61 11.75
CA SER A 325 17.25 30.52 10.45
C SER A 325 18.62 29.87 10.64
N ILE A 326 18.68 28.53 10.53
CA ILE A 326 19.96 27.82 10.51
C ILE A 326 20.54 27.92 9.10
N GLN A 327 21.56 28.78 8.98
CA GLN A 327 22.45 28.88 7.83
C GLN A 327 23.22 27.57 7.70
N LEU A 328 22.77 26.69 6.80
CA LEU A 328 23.44 25.41 6.53
C LEU A 328 24.63 25.63 5.58
N GLN A 329 25.83 25.30 6.06
CA GLN A 329 27.07 25.28 5.27
C GLN A 329 26.93 24.38 4.02
N VAL A 330 27.48 24.88 2.92
CA VAL A 330 27.13 24.58 1.54
C VAL A 330 27.80 23.30 1.03
N ASN A 331 27.01 22.26 0.73
CA ASN A 331 27.36 21.15 -0.16
C ASN A 331 26.18 20.96 -1.15
N SER A 332 26.36 21.45 -2.38
CA SER A 332 25.28 21.82 -3.33
C SER A 332 24.21 20.75 -3.63
N PHE A 333 24.56 19.46 -3.67
CA PHE A 333 23.61 18.38 -4.00
C PHE A 333 22.75 17.89 -2.84
N LYS A 334 23.32 17.82 -1.63
CA LYS A 334 22.57 17.46 -0.42
C LYS A 334 21.52 18.55 -0.12
N THR A 335 21.91 19.81 -0.31
CA THR A 335 21.03 20.97 -0.15
C THR A 335 19.84 20.94 -1.11
N ALA A 336 20.02 20.52 -2.36
CA ALA A 336 18.91 20.47 -3.33
C ALA A 336 17.83 19.45 -2.96
N ARG A 337 18.22 18.25 -2.51
CA ARG A 337 17.25 17.25 -2.02
C ARG A 337 16.58 17.71 -0.73
N ASP A 338 17.35 18.20 0.23
CA ASP A 338 16.82 18.69 1.51
C ASP A 338 15.83 19.86 1.27
N PHE A 339 16.12 20.73 0.30
CA PHE A 339 15.21 21.80 -0.13
C PHE A 339 13.91 21.25 -0.74
N MET A 340 13.98 20.25 -1.62
CA MET A 340 12.78 19.62 -2.19
C MET A 340 11.96 18.89 -1.13
N GLU A 341 12.61 18.17 -0.21
CA GLU A 341 11.97 17.50 0.93
C GLU A 341 11.24 18.53 1.81
N GLU A 342 11.90 19.62 2.19
CA GLU A 342 11.32 20.69 2.99
C GLU A 342 10.17 21.39 2.27
N ALA A 343 10.27 21.63 0.95
CA ALA A 343 9.19 22.19 0.16
C ALA A 343 7.95 21.27 0.14
N MET A 344 8.17 19.95 0.01
CA MET A 344 7.08 18.96 0.07
C MET A 344 6.46 18.89 1.47
N ILE A 345 7.27 18.91 2.54
CA ILE A 345 6.77 18.94 3.93
C ILE A 345 5.90 20.17 4.13
N ARG A 346 6.41 21.38 3.84
CA ARG A 346 5.67 22.64 4.02
C ARG A 346 4.35 22.68 3.26
N ALA A 347 4.30 22.10 2.08
CA ALA A 347 3.07 22.03 1.29
C ALA A 347 2.10 21.02 1.90
N LEU A 348 2.55 19.80 2.15
CA LEU A 348 1.68 18.71 2.62
C LEU A 348 1.19 18.90 4.06
N THR A 349 1.94 19.59 4.92
CA THR A 349 1.49 19.89 6.30
C THR A 349 0.40 20.96 6.38
N LYS A 350 0.03 21.60 5.26
CA LYS A 350 -1.18 22.44 5.19
C LYS A 350 -2.47 21.63 5.30
N ILE A 351 -2.39 20.32 5.06
CA ILE A 351 -3.49 19.37 5.23
C ILE A 351 -3.44 18.82 6.66
N ASN A 352 -4.60 18.65 7.29
CA ASN A 352 -4.70 18.07 8.63
C ASN A 352 -4.54 16.55 8.57
N TRP A 353 -3.34 16.05 8.86
CA TRP A 353 -3.04 14.61 8.86
C TRP A 353 -3.14 14.01 10.25
N GLU A 354 -3.97 12.97 10.38
CA GLU A 354 -3.89 12.03 11.50
C GLU A 354 -2.69 11.11 11.31
N ARG A 355 -1.71 11.19 12.20
CA ARG A 355 -0.47 10.41 12.11
C ARG A 355 -0.51 9.25 13.09
N ILE A 356 -0.58 8.04 12.56
CA ILE A 356 -0.61 6.81 13.32
C ILE A 356 0.74 6.12 13.21
N ASP A 357 1.48 6.12 14.31
CA ASP A 357 2.80 5.48 14.38
C ASP A 357 2.67 4.01 14.78
N VAL A 358 3.37 3.13 14.06
CA VAL A 358 3.26 1.66 14.20
C VAL A 358 4.62 1.06 14.57
N SER A 359 4.64 0.05 15.44
CA SER A 359 5.88 -0.66 15.79
C SER A 359 5.68 -2.13 16.08
N PHE A 360 6.29 -2.96 15.25
CA PHE A 360 6.43 -4.40 15.43
C PHE A 360 7.59 -4.79 16.35
N LYS A 361 8.09 -3.89 17.21
CA LYS A 361 9.13 -4.24 18.18
C LYS A 361 8.67 -5.43 19.05
N GLY A 362 9.52 -6.41 19.29
CA GLY A 362 9.13 -7.63 20.02
C GLY A 362 8.40 -8.70 19.19
N SER A 363 7.95 -8.38 17.96
CA SER A 363 7.46 -9.37 17.01
C SER A 363 8.61 -9.95 16.16
N LYS A 364 8.51 -11.23 15.77
CA LYS A 364 9.42 -11.86 14.80
C LYS A 364 9.20 -11.32 13.37
N GLN A 365 8.00 -10.83 13.07
CA GLN A 365 7.61 -10.25 11.77
C GLN A 365 8.12 -8.82 11.56
N ARG A 366 8.85 -8.24 12.55
CA ARG A 366 9.47 -6.91 12.46
C ARG A 366 10.41 -6.72 11.28
N TYR A 367 11.12 -7.76 10.85
CA TYR A 367 12.04 -7.69 9.71
C TYR A 367 11.29 -7.49 8.38
N PHE A 368 9.99 -7.72 8.37
CA PHE A 368 9.09 -7.49 7.24
C PHE A 368 8.06 -6.40 7.56
N ALA A 369 8.35 -5.48 8.50
CA ALA A 369 7.42 -4.43 8.97
C ALA A 369 6.71 -3.69 7.83
N HIS A 370 7.41 -3.43 6.72
CA HIS A 370 6.85 -2.79 5.53
C HIS A 370 5.65 -3.53 4.93
N ASN A 371 5.68 -4.87 4.92
CA ASN A 371 4.58 -5.70 4.42
C ASN A 371 3.65 -6.16 5.55
N THR A 372 4.17 -6.28 6.78
CA THR A 372 3.40 -6.68 7.95
C THR A 372 2.31 -5.67 8.27
N ILE A 373 2.60 -4.37 8.17
CA ILE A 373 1.62 -3.28 8.41
C ILE A 373 0.34 -3.36 7.56
N GLN A 374 0.39 -4.03 6.40
CA GLN A 374 -0.75 -4.26 5.50
C GLN A 374 -1.37 -5.66 5.66
N VAL A 375 -0.70 -6.60 6.35
CA VAL A 375 -1.05 -8.03 6.35
C VAL A 375 -1.02 -8.61 4.92
N ASN A 376 0.06 -8.34 4.19
CA ASN A 376 0.21 -8.75 2.80
C ASN A 376 -0.03 -10.26 2.59
N THR A 377 0.54 -11.10 3.46
CA THR A 377 0.29 -12.55 3.49
C THR A 377 -0.18 -12.97 4.88
N PRO A 378 -1.45 -13.39 5.07
CA PRO A 378 -2.01 -13.68 6.39
C PRO A 378 -1.20 -14.68 7.23
N TRP A 379 -0.54 -15.65 6.58
CA TRP A 379 0.26 -16.69 7.22
C TRP A 379 1.61 -16.19 7.77
N SER A 380 2.13 -15.08 7.26
CA SER A 380 3.46 -14.54 7.62
C SER A 380 3.43 -13.08 8.09
N ASN A 381 2.27 -12.43 8.04
CA ASN A 381 2.05 -11.03 8.38
C ASN A 381 0.91 -10.80 9.38
N SER A 382 0.49 -11.83 10.12
CA SER A 382 -0.63 -11.79 11.07
C SER A 382 -0.49 -10.70 12.13
N ASP A 383 0.73 -10.28 12.47
CA ASP A 383 0.97 -9.31 13.53
C ASP A 383 0.47 -7.92 13.14
N GLY A 384 0.25 -7.63 11.85
CA GLY A 384 -0.39 -6.38 11.41
C GLY A 384 -1.91 -6.39 11.47
N ALA A 385 -2.55 -7.49 11.89
CA ALA A 385 -4.01 -7.59 11.89
C ALA A 385 -4.67 -6.55 12.79
N ASP A 386 -4.07 -6.21 13.93
CA ASP A 386 -4.57 -5.17 14.84
C ASP A 386 -4.41 -3.76 14.24
N VAL A 387 -3.41 -3.54 13.38
CA VAL A 387 -3.26 -2.28 12.63
C VAL A 387 -4.39 -2.14 11.60
N ILE A 388 -4.71 -3.20 10.87
CA ILE A 388 -5.85 -3.23 9.94
C ILE A 388 -7.16 -3.07 10.72
N GLN A 389 -7.30 -3.72 11.88
CA GLN A 389 -8.48 -3.54 12.72
C GLN A 389 -8.60 -2.10 13.22
N HIS A 390 -7.51 -1.45 13.62
CA HIS A 390 -7.52 -0.03 13.98
C HIS A 390 -7.97 0.84 12.80
N LEU A 391 -7.50 0.54 11.59
CA LEU A 391 -7.91 1.26 10.38
C LEU A 391 -9.41 1.11 10.12
N VAL A 392 -9.91 -0.12 10.12
CA VAL A 392 -11.35 -0.43 9.96
C VAL A 392 -12.18 0.18 11.09
N ASP A 393 -11.65 0.23 12.31
CA ASP A 393 -12.34 0.77 13.48
C ASP A 393 -12.54 2.28 13.45
N ASN A 394 -11.60 2.99 12.82
CA ASN A 394 -11.62 4.43 12.71
C ASN A 394 -11.94 4.90 11.28
N PHE A 395 -12.60 4.09 10.45
CA PHE A 395 -12.97 4.47 9.09
C PHE A 395 -14.25 5.31 9.07
N HIS A 396 -14.27 6.40 8.30
CA HIS A 396 -15.47 7.24 8.16
C HIS A 396 -16.30 6.78 6.96
N LEU A 397 -17.59 6.46 7.19
CA LEU A 397 -18.54 6.05 6.14
C LEU A 397 -19.43 7.16 5.61
N GLN A 398 -19.49 8.29 6.31
CA GLN A 398 -20.37 9.38 5.95
C GLN A 398 -19.64 10.71 5.99
N PRO A 399 -20.12 11.68 5.18
CA PRO A 399 -19.66 13.06 5.20
C PRO A 399 -19.69 13.69 6.61
#